data_AF-A0A356TEN4-F1
#
_entry.id   AF-A0A356TEN4-F1
#
_cell.length_a   1.000
_cell.length_b   1.000
_cell.length_c   1.000
_cell.angle_alpha   90.00
_cell.angle_beta   90.00
_cell.angle_gamma   90.00
#
_symmetry.space_group_name_H-M   'P 1'
#
loop_
_entity.id
_entity.type
_entity.pdbx_description
1 polymer ?
#
loop_
_entity_poly.entity_id
_entity_poly.type
_entity_poly.pdbx_seq_one_letter_code
_entity_poly.pdbx_strand_id
1 'polypeptide(L)'
;LRPPHPILGCDLAGRVVEVGARVQRLQVGDEVFGDNSGGRWGALAEYACAREDMLAIKPREISFAVAAALPQAGVLALQGLRLRGGIESGHRVLIEGAGGGVGTMALQMAKARGAYVACVDRAEKRDRLLALGADQVFDYEREDYTRDRDGFDLVLDVVGRRSLFAHRRALRDGGVYVMAGGTIPRLLQHASLGPVVSLFGSKKLRILVHRPNVADLEELAARVVSGELRPV
;
A
#
# COMPACT_ATOMS: atom_id res chain seq x y z
N LEU A 1 -16.19 -21.54 -17.17
CA LEU A 1 -15.86 -20.10 -17.35
C LEU A 1 -14.36 -19.99 -17.57
N ARG A 2 -13.90 -19.33 -18.64
CA ARG A 2 -12.46 -19.04 -18.83
C ARG A 2 -12.11 -17.80 -18.00
N PRO A 3 -11.02 -17.80 -17.21
CA PRO A 3 -10.64 -16.63 -16.44
C PRO A 3 -10.22 -15.49 -17.39
N PRO A 4 -10.50 -14.23 -17.03
CA PRO A 4 -10.12 -13.08 -17.86
C PRO A 4 -8.59 -12.93 -17.99
N HIS A 5 -7.82 -13.45 -17.03
CA HIS A 5 -6.36 -13.50 -17.06
C HIS A 5 -5.89 -14.95 -16.84
N PRO A 6 -5.34 -15.63 -17.87
CA PRO A 6 -4.91 -17.03 -17.74
C PRO A 6 -3.60 -17.19 -16.98
N ILE A 7 -2.75 -16.15 -16.96
CA ILE A 7 -1.50 -16.09 -16.19
C ILE A 7 -1.69 -15.06 -15.08
N LEU A 8 -1.37 -15.46 -13.86
CA LEU A 8 -1.55 -14.64 -12.66
C LEU A 8 -0.37 -13.69 -12.43
N GLY A 9 -0.52 -12.79 -11.45
CA GLY A 9 0.51 -11.84 -11.02
C GLY A 9 0.51 -10.53 -11.79
N CYS A 10 0.87 -9.47 -11.08
CA CYS A 10 0.98 -8.11 -11.59
C CYS A 10 2.36 -7.51 -11.34
N ASP A 11 3.00 -7.83 -10.21
CA ASP A 11 4.34 -7.34 -9.89
C ASP A 11 5.44 -8.12 -10.63
N LEU A 12 6.34 -7.41 -11.28
CA LEU A 12 7.45 -8.01 -12.03
C LEU A 12 8.76 -7.24 -11.84
N ALA A 13 9.88 -7.94 -12.01
CA ALA A 13 11.18 -7.36 -12.26
C ALA A 13 11.97 -8.28 -13.20
N GLY A 14 12.65 -7.70 -14.19
CA GLY A 14 13.34 -8.48 -15.21
C GLY A 14 14.15 -7.61 -16.17
N ARG A 15 14.65 -8.22 -17.24
CA ARG A 15 15.39 -7.52 -18.30
C ARG A 15 14.50 -7.36 -19.53
N VAL A 16 14.52 -6.19 -20.14
CA VAL A 16 13.85 -5.96 -21.43
C VAL A 16 14.56 -6.77 -22.52
N VAL A 17 13.84 -7.67 -23.18
CA VAL A 17 14.38 -8.50 -24.27
C VAL A 17 13.92 -8.05 -25.65
N GLU A 18 12.81 -7.33 -25.73
CA GLU A 18 12.24 -6.79 -26.96
C GLU A 18 11.44 -5.52 -26.64
N VAL A 19 11.37 -4.58 -27.59
CA VAL A 19 10.57 -3.36 -27.48
C VAL A 19 9.68 -3.18 -28.70
N GLY A 20 8.44 -2.72 -28.49
CA GLY A 20 7.54 -2.39 -29.59
C GLY A 20 7.94 -1.10 -30.30
N ALA A 21 7.52 -0.94 -31.56
CA ALA A 21 7.91 0.19 -32.41
C ALA A 21 7.55 1.61 -31.90
N ARG A 22 6.69 1.72 -30.87
CA ARG A 22 6.28 2.99 -30.26
C ARG A 22 6.88 3.23 -28.86
N VAL A 23 7.70 2.31 -28.35
CA VAL A 23 8.40 2.48 -27.07
C VAL A 23 9.49 3.52 -27.25
N GLN A 24 9.59 4.47 -26.32
CA GLN A 24 10.54 5.59 -26.41
C GLN A 24 11.53 5.64 -25.23
N ARG A 25 11.15 5.13 -24.07
CA ARG A 25 11.90 5.28 -22.82
C ARG A 25 12.73 4.06 -22.45
N LEU A 26 12.30 2.86 -22.86
CA LEU A 26 12.97 1.61 -22.54
C LEU A 26 13.65 1.02 -23.78
N GLN A 27 14.76 0.32 -23.56
CA GLN A 27 15.50 -0.39 -24.60
C GLN A 27 15.87 -1.81 -24.17
N VAL A 28 16.20 -2.66 -25.16
CA VAL A 28 16.69 -4.01 -24.90
C VAL A 28 17.93 -3.95 -24.00
N GLY A 29 17.94 -4.78 -22.96
CA GLY A 29 19.01 -4.83 -21.97
C GLY A 29 18.70 -4.08 -20.68
N ASP A 30 17.72 -3.17 -20.65
CA ASP A 30 17.35 -2.45 -19.43
C ASP A 30 16.84 -3.41 -18.35
N GLU A 31 17.30 -3.22 -17.11
CA GLU A 31 16.71 -3.88 -15.95
C GLU A 31 15.55 -3.04 -15.43
N VAL A 32 14.37 -3.63 -15.34
CA VAL A 32 13.12 -2.93 -15.03
C VAL A 32 12.33 -3.64 -13.94
N PHE A 33 11.44 -2.91 -13.30
CA PHE A 33 10.45 -3.45 -12.37
C PHE A 33 9.17 -2.63 -12.41
N GLY A 34 8.04 -3.21 -12.02
CA GLY A 34 6.77 -2.49 -12.02
C GLY A 34 5.55 -3.35 -11.81
N ASP A 35 4.39 -2.71 -11.94
CA ASP A 35 3.07 -3.29 -11.68
C ASP A 35 2.24 -3.31 -12.97
N ASN A 36 1.94 -4.51 -13.47
CA ASN A 36 1.19 -4.73 -14.71
C ASN A 36 -0.34 -4.88 -14.50
N SER A 37 -0.88 -4.51 -13.33
CA SER A 37 -2.30 -4.62 -13.00
C SER A 37 -3.21 -3.71 -13.84
N GLY A 38 -2.70 -2.54 -14.25
CA GLY A 38 -3.38 -1.65 -15.21
C GLY A 38 -3.16 -2.03 -16.69
N GLY A 39 -2.47 -3.15 -16.92
CA GLY A 39 -2.14 -3.69 -18.24
C GLY A 39 -2.70 -5.08 -18.44
N ARG A 40 -1.82 -6.03 -18.77
CA ARG A 40 -2.21 -7.39 -19.19
C ARG A 40 -2.16 -8.43 -18.07
N TRP A 41 -1.68 -8.07 -16.88
CA TRP A 41 -1.28 -9.04 -15.85
C TRP A 41 -0.25 -10.03 -16.42
N GLY A 42 -0.08 -11.19 -15.78
CA GLY A 42 0.77 -12.27 -16.29
C GLY A 42 2.23 -12.19 -15.85
N ALA A 43 2.50 -11.57 -14.70
CA ALA A 43 3.85 -11.44 -14.18
C ALA A 43 4.45 -12.76 -13.64
N LEU A 44 3.63 -13.76 -13.31
CA LEU A 44 4.10 -15.09 -12.90
C LEU A 44 4.40 -15.97 -14.13
N ALA A 45 5.34 -15.52 -14.95
CA ALA A 45 5.83 -16.20 -16.14
C ALA A 45 7.29 -15.81 -16.41
N GLU A 46 7.98 -16.58 -17.28
CA GLU A 46 9.35 -16.26 -17.71
C GLU A 46 9.42 -14.99 -18.57
N TYR A 47 8.32 -14.67 -19.26
CA TYR A 47 8.17 -13.46 -20.08
C TYR A 47 6.81 -12.81 -19.82
N ALA A 48 6.79 -11.49 -19.77
CA ALA A 48 5.57 -10.70 -19.62
C ALA A 48 5.59 -9.48 -20.55
N CYS A 49 4.45 -9.18 -21.17
CA CYS A 49 4.26 -7.95 -21.92
C CYS A 49 3.70 -6.87 -20.98
N ALA A 50 4.40 -5.74 -20.87
CA ALA A 50 3.99 -4.58 -20.09
C ALA A 50 4.15 -3.29 -20.91
N ARG A 51 3.38 -2.27 -20.55
CA ARG A 51 3.54 -0.94 -21.15
C ARG A 51 4.74 -0.24 -20.52
N GLU A 52 5.46 0.56 -21.31
CA GLU A 52 6.63 1.27 -20.78
C GLU A 52 6.27 2.22 -19.63
N ASP A 53 5.06 2.78 -19.60
CA ASP A 53 4.62 3.68 -18.52
C ASP A 53 4.24 2.99 -17.20
N MET A 54 4.38 1.66 -17.13
CA MET A 54 4.14 0.86 -15.93
C MET A 54 5.43 0.32 -15.31
N LEU A 55 6.58 0.58 -15.93
CA LEU A 55 7.88 0.02 -15.56
C LEU A 55 8.86 1.13 -15.19
N ALA A 56 9.54 1.03 -14.05
CA ALA A 56 10.68 1.88 -13.72
C ALA A 56 12.00 1.15 -14.02
N ILE A 57 13.07 1.91 -14.21
CA ILE A 57 14.42 1.33 -14.25
C ILE A 57 14.76 0.84 -12.85
N LYS A 58 15.19 -0.42 -12.76
CA LYS A 58 15.62 -1.03 -11.51
C LYS A 58 16.97 -0.45 -11.10
N PRO A 59 17.13 0.10 -9.87
CA PRO A 59 18.44 0.46 -9.36
C PRO A 59 19.38 -0.75 -9.34
N ARG A 60 20.68 -0.52 -9.53
CA ARG A 60 21.69 -1.60 -9.55
C ARG A 60 21.93 -2.18 -8.16
N GLU A 61 21.65 -1.39 -7.13
CA GLU A 61 21.87 -1.66 -5.72
C GLU A 61 20.87 -2.66 -5.13
N ILE A 62 19.70 -2.82 -5.75
CA ILE A 62 18.67 -3.76 -5.29
C ILE A 62 18.64 -5.00 -6.19
N SER A 63 18.33 -6.15 -5.60
CA SER A 63 18.15 -7.40 -6.35
C SER A 63 16.83 -7.41 -7.13
N PHE A 64 16.71 -8.28 -8.12
CA PHE A 64 15.42 -8.50 -8.82
C PHE A 64 14.32 -8.95 -7.87
N ALA A 65 14.63 -9.80 -6.89
CA ALA A 65 13.64 -10.26 -5.90
C ALA A 65 13.10 -9.10 -5.07
N VAL A 66 13.97 -8.20 -4.61
CA VAL A 66 13.54 -6.99 -3.88
C VAL A 66 12.72 -6.09 -4.81
N ALA A 67 13.19 -5.85 -6.03
CA ALA A 67 12.50 -5.00 -6.99
C ALA A 67 11.10 -5.53 -7.35
N ALA A 68 10.92 -6.85 -7.48
CA ALA A 68 9.63 -7.47 -7.76
C ALA A 68 8.66 -7.44 -6.55
N ALA A 69 9.14 -7.28 -5.32
CA ALA A 69 8.30 -7.24 -4.12
C ALA A 69 7.71 -5.84 -3.82
N LEU A 70 8.18 -4.81 -4.52
CA LEU A 70 7.82 -3.41 -4.30
C LEU A 70 6.52 -2.92 -4.98
N PRO A 71 6.23 -3.25 -6.25
CA PRO A 71 5.37 -2.39 -7.06
C PRO A 71 3.97 -2.18 -6.52
N GLN A 72 3.13 -3.21 -6.46
CA GLN A 72 1.75 -3.05 -6.01
C GLN A 72 1.67 -2.70 -4.52
N ALA A 73 2.39 -3.44 -3.66
CA ALA A 73 2.32 -3.27 -2.22
C ALA A 73 2.84 -1.90 -1.74
N GLY A 74 4.00 -1.48 -2.27
CA GLY A 74 4.64 -0.23 -1.93
C GLY A 74 3.86 0.98 -2.45
N VAL A 75 3.36 0.92 -3.68
CA VAL A 75 2.58 2.03 -4.26
C VAL A 75 1.26 2.20 -3.50
N LEU A 76 0.56 1.12 -3.14
CA LEU A 76 -0.63 1.19 -2.28
C LEU A 76 -0.32 1.83 -0.92
N ALA A 77 0.78 1.43 -0.29
CA ALA A 77 1.20 2.00 0.97
C ALA A 77 1.48 3.51 0.84
N LEU A 78 2.26 3.91 -0.17
CA LEU A 78 2.65 5.28 -0.42
C LEU A 78 1.42 6.17 -0.72
N GLN A 79 0.56 5.74 -1.62
CA GLN A 79 -0.66 6.49 -1.98
C GLN A 79 -1.65 6.53 -0.81
N GLY A 80 -1.79 5.45 -0.05
CA GLY A 80 -2.62 5.40 1.14
C GLY A 80 -2.22 6.42 2.20
N LEU A 81 -0.92 6.53 2.49
CA LEU A 81 -0.39 7.55 3.42
C LEU A 81 -0.59 8.98 2.89
N ARG A 82 -0.54 9.19 1.57
CA ARG A 82 -0.74 10.50 0.94
C ARG A 82 -2.19 10.96 0.92
N LEU A 83 -3.17 10.07 1.06
CA LEU A 83 -4.59 10.44 0.99
C LEU A 83 -5.06 11.35 2.14
N ARG A 84 -4.29 11.52 3.21
CA ARG A 84 -4.52 12.57 4.22
C ARG A 84 -3.97 13.95 3.81
N GLY A 85 -3.19 14.03 2.73
CA GLY A 85 -2.28 15.14 2.45
C GLY A 85 -0.83 14.82 2.83
N GLY A 86 -0.54 13.58 3.24
CA GLY A 86 0.77 13.15 3.73
C GLY A 86 0.80 12.88 5.24
N ILE A 87 1.94 12.38 5.69
CA ILE A 87 2.25 12.14 7.11
C ILE A 87 3.26 13.18 7.58
N GLU A 88 2.98 13.77 8.74
CA GLU A 88 3.83 14.73 9.43
C GLU A 88 4.22 14.13 10.79
N SER A 89 5.29 14.68 11.38
CA SER A 89 5.75 14.25 12.69
C SER A 89 4.67 14.47 13.75
N GLY A 90 4.52 13.51 14.66
CA GLY A 90 3.50 13.53 15.70
C GLY A 90 2.11 13.08 15.28
N HIS A 91 1.85 12.81 13.99
CA HIS A 91 0.61 12.14 13.59
C HIS A 91 0.50 10.74 14.20
N ARG A 92 -0.72 10.34 14.57
CA ARG A 92 -1.06 8.98 14.99
C ARG A 92 -1.66 8.20 13.83
N VAL A 93 -0.91 7.25 13.30
CA VAL A 93 -1.32 6.40 12.18
C VAL A 93 -1.68 5.01 12.69
N LEU A 94 -2.86 4.51 12.32
CA LEU A 94 -3.25 3.12 12.52
C LEU A 94 -3.16 2.37 11.18
N ILE A 95 -2.54 1.19 11.19
CA ILE A 95 -2.44 0.32 10.01
C ILE A 95 -3.14 -1.01 10.32
N GLU A 96 -4.23 -1.31 9.63
CA GLU A 96 -4.94 -2.59 9.74
C GLU A 96 -4.45 -3.56 8.66
N GLY A 97 -4.09 -4.78 9.07
CA GLY A 97 -3.36 -5.73 8.21
C GLY A 97 -1.86 -5.42 8.13
N ALA A 98 -1.30 -4.87 9.22
CA ALA A 98 0.04 -4.30 9.23
C ALA A 98 1.16 -5.30 8.91
N GLY A 99 0.97 -6.59 9.18
CA GLY A 99 1.98 -7.62 8.91
C GLY A 99 1.94 -8.17 7.49
N GLY A 100 1.15 -7.59 6.58
CA GLY A 100 1.18 -7.90 5.14
C GLY A 100 2.09 -6.94 4.36
N GLY A 101 2.27 -7.18 3.05
CA GLY A 101 3.21 -6.40 2.21
C GLY A 101 2.95 -4.88 2.21
N VAL A 102 1.69 -4.45 2.07
CA VAL A 102 1.33 -3.01 2.14
C VAL A 102 1.60 -2.46 3.55
N GLY A 103 1.20 -3.23 4.57
CA GLY A 103 1.24 -2.79 5.96
C GLY A 103 2.66 -2.57 6.48
N THR A 104 3.59 -3.48 6.17
CA THR A 104 4.98 -3.39 6.63
C THR A 104 5.72 -2.22 5.96
N MET A 105 5.38 -1.92 4.70
CA MET A 105 5.94 -0.76 4.00
C MET A 105 5.33 0.56 4.50
N ALA A 106 4.01 0.59 4.73
CA ALA A 106 3.33 1.77 5.28
C ALA A 106 3.83 2.11 6.69
N LEU A 107 4.08 1.10 7.53
CA LEU A 107 4.67 1.27 8.86
C LEU A 107 6.01 1.99 8.78
N GLN A 108 6.96 1.45 8.00
CA GLN A 108 8.30 2.03 7.88
C GLN A 108 8.26 3.45 7.33
N MET A 109 7.47 3.70 6.27
CA MET A 109 7.33 5.03 5.68
C MET A 109 6.70 6.05 6.64
N ALA A 110 5.70 5.65 7.43
CA ALA A 110 5.11 6.53 8.44
C ALA A 110 6.10 6.83 9.58
N LYS A 111 6.84 5.82 10.05
CA LYS A 111 7.88 5.99 11.08
C LYS A 111 9.03 6.88 10.60
N ALA A 112 9.45 6.76 9.35
CA ALA A 112 10.46 7.64 8.75
C ALA A 112 10.05 9.13 8.75
N ARG A 113 8.74 9.42 8.88
CA ARG A 113 8.20 10.79 9.02
C ARG A 113 7.96 11.21 10.46
N GLY A 114 8.40 10.42 11.44
CA GLY A 114 8.26 10.74 12.86
C GLY A 114 6.84 10.61 13.38
N ALA A 115 6.00 9.80 12.74
CA ALA A 115 4.67 9.48 13.24
C ALA A 115 4.71 8.45 14.38
N TYR A 116 3.69 8.49 15.23
CA TYR A 116 3.29 7.36 16.06
C TYR A 116 2.51 6.38 15.19
N VAL A 117 2.90 5.11 15.18
CA VAL A 117 2.26 4.06 14.36
C VAL A 117 1.78 2.93 15.25
N ALA A 118 0.45 2.77 15.29
CA ALA A 118 -0.20 1.60 15.82
C ALA A 118 -0.50 0.61 14.69
N CYS A 119 -0.27 -0.67 14.95
CA CYS A 119 -0.52 -1.75 14.02
C CYS A 119 -1.63 -2.67 14.52
N VAL A 120 -2.42 -3.21 13.62
CA VAL A 120 -3.46 -4.20 13.92
C VAL A 120 -3.20 -5.44 13.06
N ASP A 121 -2.92 -6.56 13.71
CA ASP A 121 -2.73 -7.88 13.07
C ASP A 121 -2.93 -8.99 14.12
N ARG A 122 -2.62 -10.24 13.77
CA ARG A 122 -2.60 -11.36 14.73
C ARG A 122 -1.45 -11.21 15.72
N ALA A 123 -1.65 -11.74 16.93
CA ALA A 123 -0.62 -11.76 17.98
C ALA A 123 0.73 -12.31 17.52
N GLU A 124 0.74 -13.34 16.66
CA GLU A 124 1.95 -13.98 16.13
C GLU A 124 2.88 -13.02 15.36
N LYS A 125 2.35 -11.93 14.81
CA LYS A 125 3.15 -10.96 14.05
C LYS A 125 3.64 -9.79 14.90
N ARG A 126 3.30 -9.76 16.19
CA ARG A 126 3.59 -8.65 17.11
C ARG A 126 5.08 -8.32 17.14
N ASP A 127 5.92 -9.30 17.41
CA ASP A 127 7.35 -9.07 17.60
C ASP A 127 8.02 -8.54 16.33
N ARG A 128 7.59 -9.06 15.16
CA ARG A 128 8.05 -8.56 13.86
C ARG A 128 7.62 -7.11 13.63
N LEU A 129 6.40 -6.74 13.97
CA LEU A 129 5.90 -5.37 13.79
C LEU A 129 6.61 -4.38 14.73
N LEU A 130 6.88 -4.78 15.97
CA LEU A 130 7.67 -3.99 16.91
C LEU A 130 9.11 -3.82 16.41
N ALA A 131 9.73 -4.87 15.88
CA ALA A 131 11.07 -4.80 15.29
C ALA A 131 11.14 -3.90 14.04
N LEU A 132 10.03 -3.73 13.33
CA LEU A 132 9.88 -2.78 12.21
C LEU A 132 9.58 -1.34 12.67
N GLY A 133 9.44 -1.10 13.98
CA GLY A 133 9.27 0.22 14.57
C GLY A 133 7.84 0.61 14.92
N ALA A 134 6.90 -0.34 14.98
CA ALA A 134 5.56 -0.04 15.52
C ALA A 134 5.66 0.40 16.98
N ASP A 135 4.93 1.44 17.35
CA ASP A 135 4.86 1.93 18.74
C ASP A 135 3.86 1.10 19.56
N GLN A 136 2.84 0.56 18.89
CA GLN A 136 1.81 -0.28 19.50
C GLN A 136 1.32 -1.32 18.50
N VAL A 137 0.98 -2.51 19.01
CA VAL A 137 0.36 -3.57 18.21
C VAL A 137 -0.87 -4.08 18.94
N PHE A 138 -2.03 -4.02 18.28
CA PHE A 138 -3.29 -4.59 18.72
C PHE A 138 -3.50 -5.97 18.11
N ASP A 139 -3.82 -6.96 18.93
CA ASP A 139 -4.37 -8.23 18.47
C ASP A 139 -5.85 -8.06 18.14
N TYR A 140 -6.22 -8.10 16.85
CA TYR A 140 -7.61 -7.85 16.44
C TYR A 140 -8.61 -8.88 16.98
N GLU A 141 -8.15 -10.05 17.44
CA GLU A 141 -9.00 -11.11 18.01
C GLU A 141 -9.39 -10.84 19.46
N ARG A 142 -8.59 -10.02 20.16
CA ARG A 142 -8.72 -9.77 21.60
C ARG A 142 -9.00 -8.30 21.92
N GLU A 143 -8.54 -7.40 21.06
CA GLU A 143 -8.51 -5.97 21.33
C GLU A 143 -9.39 -5.18 20.35
N ASP A 144 -10.10 -4.18 20.89
CA ASP A 144 -10.87 -3.22 20.11
C ASP A 144 -10.15 -1.89 20.04
N TYR A 145 -9.29 -1.73 19.02
CA TYR A 145 -8.53 -0.49 18.77
C TYR A 145 -9.43 0.75 18.63
N THR A 146 -10.72 0.59 18.33
CA THR A 146 -11.65 1.71 18.13
C THR A 146 -12.02 2.42 19.43
N ARG A 147 -11.56 1.89 20.57
CA ARG A 147 -11.74 2.44 21.91
C ARG A 147 -10.53 3.22 22.41
N ASP A 148 -9.46 3.32 21.62
CA ASP A 148 -8.34 4.20 21.93
C ASP A 148 -8.85 5.65 22.04
N ARG A 149 -8.59 6.28 23.19
CA ARG A 149 -9.15 7.60 23.53
C ARG A 149 -8.52 8.73 22.74
N ASP A 150 -7.27 8.57 22.30
CA ASP A 150 -6.55 9.61 21.59
C ASP A 150 -6.88 9.60 20.08
N GLY A 151 -7.38 8.48 19.59
CA GLY A 151 -7.76 8.27 18.19
C GLY A 151 -6.58 8.40 17.22
N PHE A 152 -6.90 8.41 15.93
CA PHE A 152 -5.92 8.40 14.85
C PHE A 152 -6.15 9.50 13.81
N ASP A 153 -5.04 10.08 13.35
CA ASP A 153 -4.94 10.97 12.19
C ASP A 153 -5.31 10.30 10.89
N LEU A 154 -4.80 9.07 10.75
CA LEU A 154 -4.96 8.24 9.59
C LEU A 154 -5.23 6.84 10.05
N VAL A 155 -6.27 6.22 9.50
CA VAL A 155 -6.44 4.77 9.54
C VAL A 155 -6.26 4.26 8.12
N LEU A 156 -5.19 3.51 7.87
CA LEU A 156 -4.96 2.81 6.61
C LEU A 156 -5.41 1.35 6.78
N ASP A 157 -6.50 1.00 6.12
CA ASP A 157 -7.13 -0.32 6.24
C ASP A 157 -6.93 -1.13 4.96
N VAL A 158 -6.06 -2.13 5.06
CA VAL A 158 -5.70 -3.06 3.98
C VAL A 158 -6.62 -4.29 3.97
N VAL A 159 -7.49 -4.45 4.97
CA VAL A 159 -8.29 -5.67 5.18
C VAL A 159 -9.78 -5.44 4.95
N GLY A 160 -10.33 -4.30 5.37
CA GLY A 160 -11.70 -3.88 5.12
C GLY A 160 -12.76 -4.72 5.84
N ARG A 161 -12.50 -5.17 7.08
CA ARG A 161 -13.39 -6.09 7.82
C ARG A 161 -14.46 -5.39 8.66
N ARG A 162 -14.08 -4.30 9.32
CA ARG A 162 -14.95 -3.60 10.28
C ARG A 162 -15.96 -2.69 9.56
N SER A 163 -16.91 -2.15 10.33
CA SER A 163 -17.92 -1.24 9.77
C SER A 163 -17.39 0.18 9.66
N LEU A 164 -17.95 0.95 8.73
CA LEU A 164 -17.69 2.38 8.56
C LEU A 164 -17.75 3.17 9.88
N PHE A 165 -18.71 2.85 10.75
CA PHE A 165 -18.90 3.51 12.05
C PHE A 165 -17.78 3.19 13.04
N ALA A 166 -17.27 1.95 13.03
CA ALA A 166 -16.15 1.55 13.87
C ALA A 166 -14.89 2.35 13.48
N HIS A 167 -14.62 2.48 12.18
CA HIS A 167 -13.50 3.30 11.69
C HIS A 167 -13.69 4.78 12.02
N ARG A 168 -14.90 5.34 11.90
CA ARG A 168 -15.18 6.74 12.28
C ARG A 168 -14.95 7.00 13.78
N ARG A 169 -15.19 6.02 14.65
CA ARG A 169 -14.89 6.14 16.09
C ARG A 169 -13.39 6.13 16.37
N ALA A 170 -12.61 5.35 15.63
CA ALA A 170 -11.15 5.30 15.77
C ALA A 170 -10.46 6.60 15.34
N LEU A 171 -11.07 7.38 14.45
CA LEU A 171 -10.49 8.64 14.00
C LEU A 171 -10.58 9.73 15.05
N ARG A 172 -9.54 10.56 15.16
CA ARG A 172 -9.62 11.87 15.83
C ARG A 172 -10.38 12.88 14.95
N ASP A 173 -10.67 14.06 15.48
CA ASP A 173 -11.27 15.12 14.67
C ASP A 173 -10.32 15.58 13.55
N GLY A 174 -10.86 15.72 12.34
CA GLY A 174 -10.06 15.95 11.13
C GLY A 174 -9.32 14.71 10.59
N GLY A 175 -9.45 13.55 11.25
CA GLY A 175 -8.81 12.31 10.82
C GLY A 175 -9.39 11.75 9.50
N VAL A 176 -8.57 10.95 8.82
CA VAL A 176 -8.92 10.32 7.54
C VAL A 176 -8.85 8.80 7.65
N TYR A 177 -9.91 8.11 7.28
CA TYR A 177 -9.89 6.68 7.04
C TYR A 177 -9.67 6.41 5.55
N VAL A 178 -8.78 5.47 5.24
CA VAL A 178 -8.43 5.05 3.88
C VAL A 178 -8.61 3.55 3.76
N MET A 179 -9.55 3.15 2.89
CA MET A 179 -9.76 1.76 2.51
C MET A 179 -8.87 1.41 1.32
N ALA A 180 -7.88 0.54 1.53
CA ALA A 180 -7.00 0.02 0.47
C ALA A 180 -7.40 -1.40 0.02
N GLY A 181 -8.08 -2.16 0.89
CA GLY A 181 -8.57 -3.50 0.59
C GLY A 181 -9.89 -3.80 1.29
N GLY A 182 -10.60 -4.82 0.80
CA GLY A 182 -11.85 -5.29 1.41
C GLY A 182 -12.77 -6.01 0.42
N THR A 183 -13.89 -6.51 0.92
CA THR A 183 -14.87 -7.24 0.10
C THR A 183 -15.71 -6.27 -0.75
N ILE A 184 -16.24 -6.75 -1.89
CA ILE A 184 -17.12 -5.95 -2.77
C ILE A 184 -18.29 -5.32 -2.01
N PRO A 185 -19.03 -6.04 -1.12
CA PRO A 185 -20.09 -5.43 -0.33
C PRO A 185 -19.61 -4.27 0.56
N ARG A 186 -18.41 -4.37 1.12
CA ARG A 186 -17.81 -3.29 1.93
C ARG A 186 -17.40 -2.13 1.06
N LEU A 187 -16.78 -2.38 -0.09
CA LEU A 187 -16.44 -1.34 -1.05
C LEU A 187 -17.69 -0.53 -1.46
N LEU A 188 -18.79 -1.21 -1.77
CA LEU A 188 -20.07 -0.57 -2.10
C LEU A 188 -20.66 0.22 -0.93
N GLN A 189 -20.58 -0.31 0.29
CA GLN A 189 -21.00 0.41 1.51
C GLN A 189 -20.19 1.70 1.71
N HIS A 190 -18.86 1.63 1.56
CA HIS A 190 -17.98 2.79 1.71
C HIS A 190 -18.17 3.81 0.58
N ALA A 191 -18.41 3.35 -0.65
CA ALA A 191 -18.65 4.23 -1.79
C ALA A 191 -19.99 5.00 -1.66
N SER A 192 -21.03 4.33 -1.12
CA SER A 192 -22.35 4.94 -0.94
C SER A 192 -22.46 5.81 0.30
N LEU A 193 -21.97 5.35 1.46
CA LEU A 193 -22.13 6.05 2.74
C LEU A 193 -20.94 6.94 3.11
N GLY A 194 -19.75 6.67 2.58
CA GLY A 194 -18.53 7.43 2.89
C GLY A 194 -18.64 8.92 2.60
N PRO A 195 -19.12 9.34 1.40
CA PRO A 195 -19.33 10.76 1.09
C PRO A 195 -20.33 11.42 2.02
N VAL A 196 -21.46 10.77 2.28
CA VAL A 196 -22.52 11.27 3.18
C VAL A 196 -21.96 11.47 4.59
N VAL A 197 -21.30 10.46 5.14
CA VAL A 197 -20.69 10.53 6.48
C VAL A 197 -19.59 11.58 6.56
N SER A 198 -18.85 11.80 5.46
CA SER A 198 -17.80 12.81 5.35
C SER A 198 -18.33 14.25 5.22
N LEU A 199 -19.59 14.42 4.79
CA LEU A 199 -20.27 15.72 4.70
C LEU A 199 -20.74 16.23 6.06
N PHE A 200 -21.16 15.33 6.95
CA PHE A 200 -21.67 15.68 8.30
C PHE A 200 -20.58 15.69 9.39
N GLY A 201 -19.33 16.04 9.05
CA GLY A 201 -18.26 16.18 10.07
C GLY A 201 -16.85 16.45 9.54
N SER A 202 -15.91 16.62 10.47
CA SER A 202 -14.49 16.86 10.21
C SER A 202 -13.76 15.59 9.72
N LYS A 203 -14.24 14.41 10.11
CA LYS A 203 -13.67 13.10 9.78
C LYS A 203 -14.00 12.70 8.34
N LYS A 204 -13.01 12.23 7.58
CA LYS A 204 -13.16 11.84 6.16
C LYS A 204 -12.97 10.35 5.96
N LEU A 205 -13.73 9.78 5.03
CA LEU A 205 -13.63 8.36 4.67
C LEU A 205 -13.40 8.27 3.16
N ARG A 206 -12.27 7.67 2.78
CA ARG A 206 -11.78 7.61 1.40
C ARG A 206 -11.52 6.17 1.00
N ILE A 207 -11.73 5.90 -0.28
CA ILE A 207 -11.32 4.64 -0.92
C ILE A 207 -10.06 4.95 -1.71
N LEU A 208 -9.01 4.18 -1.48
CA LEU A 208 -7.80 4.24 -2.28
C LEU A 208 -8.05 3.49 -3.59
N VAL A 209 -7.99 4.24 -4.69
CA VAL A 209 -7.94 3.66 -6.03
C VAL A 209 -6.47 3.56 -6.40
N HIS A 210 -5.97 2.33 -6.46
CA HIS A 210 -4.59 2.04 -6.85
C HIS A 210 -4.27 2.60 -8.24
N ARG A 211 -3.15 3.31 -8.35
CA ARG A 211 -2.66 3.86 -9.62
C ARG A 211 -1.20 3.50 -9.82
N PRO A 212 -0.89 2.41 -10.55
CA PRO A 212 0.49 2.12 -10.96
C PRO A 212 1.07 3.30 -11.74
N ASN A 213 2.28 3.73 -11.39
CA ASN A 213 2.98 4.80 -12.09
C ASN A 213 4.48 4.73 -11.81
N VAL A 214 5.29 5.21 -12.75
CA VAL A 214 6.76 5.17 -12.68
C VAL A 214 7.30 6.02 -11.53
N ALA A 215 6.73 7.19 -11.25
CA ALA A 215 7.24 8.11 -10.24
C ALA A 215 7.19 7.51 -8.82
N ASP A 216 6.08 6.87 -8.45
CA ASP A 216 5.97 6.18 -7.16
C ASP A 216 6.91 4.99 -7.06
N LEU A 217 7.14 4.25 -8.17
CA LEU A 217 8.12 3.15 -8.20
C LEU A 217 9.54 3.66 -7.97
N GLU A 218 9.94 4.73 -8.64
CA GLU A 218 11.25 5.36 -8.49
C GLU A 218 11.46 5.87 -7.06
N GLU A 219 10.44 6.46 -6.44
CA GLU A 219 10.50 6.88 -5.04
C GLU A 219 10.66 5.69 -4.08
N LEU A 220 9.90 4.61 -4.28
CA LEU A 220 10.03 3.40 -3.46
C LEU A 220 11.41 2.78 -3.59
N ALA A 221 11.91 2.66 -4.82
CA ALA A 221 13.26 2.20 -5.09
C ALA A 221 14.31 3.06 -4.37
N ALA A 222 14.20 4.39 -4.44
CA ALA A 222 15.11 5.30 -3.74
C ALA A 222 15.07 5.10 -2.22
N ARG A 223 13.88 4.90 -1.62
CA ARG A 223 13.74 4.58 -0.19
C ARG A 223 14.41 3.27 0.19
N VAL A 224 14.33 2.25 -0.66
CA VAL A 224 15.05 0.99 -0.42
C VAL A 224 16.56 1.17 -0.51
N VAL A 225 17.05 1.87 -1.53
CA VAL A 225 18.49 2.14 -1.71
C VAL A 225 19.06 2.92 -0.52
N SER A 226 18.32 3.91 -0.01
CA SER A 226 18.72 4.68 1.18
C SER A 226 18.64 3.91 2.50
N GLY A 227 18.02 2.73 2.50
CA GLY A 227 17.78 1.91 3.70
C GLY A 227 16.60 2.36 4.57
N GLU A 228 15.87 3.41 4.16
CA GLU A 228 14.65 3.90 4.83
C GLU A 228 13.51 2.87 4.76
N LEU A 229 13.45 2.11 3.67
CA LEU A 229 12.45 1.05 3.46
C LEU A 229 13.12 -0.31 3.26
N ARG A 230 12.69 -1.31 4.02
CA ARG A 230 13.16 -2.70 3.88
C ARG A 230 11.96 -3.61 3.57
N PRO A 231 11.82 -4.11 2.33
CA PRO A 231 10.84 -5.15 2.01
C PRO A 231 11.13 -6.41 2.82
N VAL A 232 10.09 -7.05 3.35
CA VAL A 232 10.16 -8.16 4.32
C VAL A 232 9.17 -9.26 4.00
#